data_AF-A0A930HRG1-F1
#
_entry.id   AF-A0A930HRG1-F1
#
_cell.length_a   1.000
_cell.length_b   1.000
_cell.length_c   1.000
_cell.angle_alpha   90.00
_cell.angle_beta   90.00
_cell.angle_gamma   90.00
#
_symmetry.space_group_name_H-M   'P 1'
#
loop_
_entity.id
_entity.type
_entity.pdbx_description
1 polymer ?
#
loop_
_entity_poly.entity_id
_entity_poly.type
_entity_poly.pdbx_seq_one_letter_code
_entity_poly.pdbx_strand_id
1 'polypeptide(L)'
;MEKQSKPSSESLSPDKPRWDNWHIRLPCPKDQQKVIDLFERSGAKTKSDFVRARLLDESFKVITVDKSAIEYYRKLSQLTAQIHKIGILYNQTVRAINSYHSVKAAQVMLQRLEQYSQQIITLEQQAISLTLDYRKR
;
A
#
# COMPACT_ATOMS: atom_id res chain seq x y z
N MET A 1 21.44 53.26 4.12
CA MET A 1 20.67 52.03 3.85
C MET A 1 21.54 50.85 4.24
N GLU A 2 21.31 50.31 5.43
CA GLU A 2 21.82 48.99 5.81
C GLU A 2 21.10 47.91 5.01
N LYS A 3 21.83 46.91 4.53
CA LYS A 3 21.36 45.52 4.46
C LYS A 3 22.53 44.55 4.65
N GLN A 4 22.70 44.19 5.92
CA GLN A 4 22.79 42.82 6.46
C GLN A 4 23.63 41.78 5.71
N SER A 5 24.66 41.36 6.45
CA SER A 5 25.40 40.11 6.39
C SER A 5 24.52 38.87 6.19
N LYS A 6 25.05 37.89 5.45
CA LYS A 6 24.73 36.47 5.64
C LYS A 6 26.03 35.69 5.88
N PRO A 7 26.07 34.80 6.88
CA PRO A 7 27.31 34.18 7.34
C PRO A 7 27.62 32.89 6.58
N SER A 8 28.92 32.67 6.46
CA SER A 8 29.62 31.41 6.68
C SER A 8 29.19 30.19 5.87
N SER A 9 30.02 29.92 4.87
CA SER A 9 30.30 28.60 4.31
C SER A 9 30.28 27.51 5.38
N GLU A 10 29.23 26.70 5.38
CA GLU A 10 29.21 25.43 6.09
C GLU A 10 30.06 24.44 5.28
N SER A 11 31.18 24.06 5.86
CA SER A 11 32.20 23.19 5.31
C SER A 11 31.64 21.83 4.90
N LEU A 12 31.53 21.60 3.59
CA LEU A 12 31.45 20.26 3.03
C LEU A 12 32.88 19.71 2.94
N SER A 13 33.11 18.60 3.65
CA SER A 13 34.40 17.92 3.81
C SER A 13 35.17 17.75 2.50
N PRO A 14 36.51 17.97 2.46
CA PRO A 14 37.28 18.09 1.22
C PRO A 14 37.81 16.76 0.63
N ASP A 15 37.27 15.60 0.99
CA ASP A 15 37.80 14.30 0.54
C ASP A 15 36.80 13.44 -0.22
N LYS A 16 36.41 13.90 -1.43
CA LYS A 16 36.00 13.00 -2.52
C LYS A 16 36.58 13.50 -3.84
N PRO A 17 37.58 12.81 -4.44
CA PRO A 17 38.15 13.27 -5.70
C PRO A 17 37.11 13.14 -6.81
N ARG A 18 36.78 14.28 -7.43
CA ARG A 18 35.81 14.44 -8.52
C ARG A 18 36.46 14.10 -9.87
N TRP A 19 37.20 13.00 -9.93
CA TRP A 19 38.31 12.86 -10.88
C TRP A 19 37.90 12.45 -12.30
N ASP A 20 36.63 12.11 -12.55
CA ASP A 20 36.14 11.94 -13.92
C ASP A 20 34.61 12.09 -14.02
N ASN A 21 34.13 13.33 -14.04
CA ASN A 21 32.69 13.60 -14.19
C ASN A 21 32.28 13.50 -15.66
N TRP A 22 31.40 12.55 -15.97
CA TRP A 22 30.86 12.41 -17.31
C TRP A 22 29.54 13.16 -17.46
N HIS A 23 29.46 14.00 -18.50
CA HIS A 23 28.24 14.70 -18.88
C HIS A 23 27.63 14.02 -20.11
N ILE A 24 26.51 13.32 -19.92
CA ILE A 24 25.79 12.68 -21.02
C ILE A 24 24.62 13.58 -21.43
N ARG A 25 24.52 13.89 -22.72
CA ARG A 25 23.35 14.55 -23.32
C ARG A 25 22.62 13.54 -24.20
N LEU A 26 21.30 13.45 -24.01
CA LEU A 26 20.42 12.67 -24.87
C LEU A 26 19.80 13.62 -25.90
N PRO A 27 20.26 13.64 -27.16
CA PRO A 27 19.78 14.58 -28.17
C PRO A 27 18.34 14.26 -28.63
N CYS A 28 17.91 13.01 -28.51
CA CYS A 28 16.59 12.56 -28.93
C CYS A 28 15.57 12.69 -27.77
N PRO A 29 14.50 13.49 -27.92
CA PRO A 29 13.49 13.66 -26.87
C PRO A 29 12.78 12.35 -26.48
N LYS A 30 12.58 11.45 -27.44
CA LYS A 30 11.98 10.13 -27.20
C LYS A 30 12.82 9.25 -26.28
N ASP A 31 14.14 9.31 -26.41
CA ASP A 31 15.05 8.52 -25.58
C ASP A 31 15.21 9.13 -24.19
N GLN A 32 15.15 10.46 -24.11
CA GLN A 32 15.05 11.16 -22.83
C GLN A 32 13.79 10.74 -22.05
N GLN A 33 12.63 10.64 -22.72
CA GLN A 33 11.39 10.15 -22.09
C GLN A 33 11.54 8.71 -21.61
N LYS A 34 12.04 7.79 -22.45
CA LYS A 34 12.27 6.39 -22.05
C LYS A 34 13.19 6.27 -20.82
N VAL A 35 14.27 7.04 -20.76
CA VAL A 35 15.21 7.02 -19.63
C VAL A 35 14.55 7.54 -18.36
N ILE A 36 13.71 8.57 -18.46
CA ILE A 36 12.92 9.09 -17.34
C ILE A 36 11.92 8.04 -16.86
N ASP A 37 11.18 7.39 -17.77
CA ASP A 37 10.23 6.34 -17.43
C ASP A 37 10.92 5.16 -16.74
N LEU A 38 12.10 4.75 -17.23
CA LEU A 38 12.89 3.68 -16.61
C LEU A 38 13.41 4.08 -15.23
N PHE A 39 13.80 5.34 -15.03
CA PHE A 39 14.22 5.87 -13.74
C PHE A 39 13.06 5.89 -12.73
N GLU A 40 11.87 6.34 -13.14
CA GLU A 40 10.68 6.33 -12.28
C GLU A 40 10.30 4.91 -11.89
N ARG A 41 10.38 3.97 -12.84
CA ARG A 41 10.13 2.55 -12.57
C ARG A 41 11.20 1.90 -11.69
N SER A 42 12.41 2.46 -11.62
CA SER A 42 13.51 1.88 -10.86
C SER A 42 13.51 2.20 -9.38
N GLY A 43 12.80 3.26 -8.96
CA GLY A 43 12.80 3.69 -7.55
C GLY A 43 14.19 4.11 -7.03
N ALA A 44 15.12 4.43 -7.93
CA ALA A 44 16.47 4.84 -7.56
C ALA A 44 16.44 6.24 -6.90
N LYS A 45 17.28 6.46 -5.89
CA LYS A 45 17.30 7.74 -5.15
C LYS A 45 17.77 8.91 -6.00
N THR A 46 18.70 8.67 -6.92
CA THR A 46 19.24 9.70 -7.81
C THR A 46 19.36 9.18 -9.24
N LYS A 47 19.28 10.10 -10.22
CA LYS A 47 19.46 9.77 -11.65
C LYS A 47 20.86 9.18 -11.92
N SER A 48 21.88 9.65 -11.21
CA SER A 48 23.25 9.15 -11.33
C SER A 48 23.38 7.70 -10.85
N ASP A 49 22.72 7.35 -9.74
CA ASP A 49 22.73 5.97 -9.23
C ASP A 49 22.02 5.02 -10.20
N PHE A 50 20.91 5.45 -10.80
CA PHE A 50 20.20 4.68 -11.83
C PHE A 50 21.08 4.43 -13.05
N VAL A 51 21.73 5.46 -13.59
CA VAL A 51 22.60 5.32 -14.77
C VAL A 51 23.82 4.46 -14.44
N ARG A 52 24.42 4.61 -13.25
CA ARG A 52 25.53 3.76 -12.80
C ARG A 52 25.12 2.28 -12.77
N ALA A 53 24.00 1.96 -12.13
CA ALA A 53 23.50 0.60 -12.04
C ALA A 53 23.22 -0.01 -13.44
N ARG A 54 22.72 0.81 -14.38
CA ARG A 54 22.49 0.38 -15.77
C ARG A 54 23.78 0.16 -16.57
N LEU A 55 24.80 0.99 -16.37
CA LEU A 55 26.10 0.85 -17.03
C LEU A 55 26.91 -0.34 -16.49
N LEU A 56 26.73 -0.68 -15.21
CA LEU A 56 27.39 -1.80 -14.54
C LEU A 56 26.61 -3.12 -14.66
N ASP A 57 25.57 -3.15 -15.50
CA ASP A 57 24.70 -4.32 -15.74
C ASP A 57 24.12 -4.94 -14.46
N GLU A 58 23.83 -4.12 -13.44
CA GLU A 58 23.22 -4.60 -12.21
C GLU A 58 21.79 -5.10 -12.48
N SER A 59 21.45 -6.28 -11.93
CA SER A 59 20.15 -6.91 -12.16
C SER A 59 19.02 -6.05 -11.61
N PHE A 60 18.18 -5.53 -12.51
CA PHE A 60 17.03 -4.71 -12.14
C PHE A 60 15.73 -5.52 -12.15
N LYS A 61 15.00 -5.51 -11.04
CA LYS A 61 13.65 -6.09 -10.93
C LYS A 61 12.62 -4.98 -10.99
N VAL A 62 11.99 -4.79 -12.16
CA VAL A 62 10.78 -3.96 -12.26
C VAL A 62 9.65 -4.72 -11.55
N ILE A 63 9.19 -4.26 -10.40
CA ILE A 63 7.94 -4.76 -9.84
C ILE A 63 6.82 -3.91 -10.43
N THR A 64 6.22 -4.39 -11.52
CA THR A 64 5.00 -3.79 -12.05
C THR A 64 3.86 -4.11 -11.09
N VAL A 65 3.53 -3.14 -10.24
CA VAL A 65 2.42 -3.25 -9.32
C VAL A 65 1.15 -2.87 -10.05
N ASP A 66 0.25 -3.83 -10.25
CA ASP A 66 -1.11 -3.53 -10.68
C ASP A 66 -1.84 -2.82 -9.53
N LYS A 67 -1.98 -1.50 -9.68
CA LYS A 67 -2.64 -0.63 -8.70
C LYS A 67 -4.09 -1.07 -8.45
N SER A 68 -4.76 -1.62 -9.47
CA SER A 68 -6.15 -2.05 -9.38
C SER A 68 -6.28 -3.33 -8.54
N ALA A 69 -5.39 -4.30 -8.75
CA ALA A 69 -5.30 -5.51 -7.94
C ALA A 69 -4.98 -5.18 -6.47
N ILE A 70 -4.04 -4.26 -6.21
CA ILE A 70 -3.74 -3.83 -4.83
C ILE A 70 -4.98 -3.25 -4.16
N GLU A 71 -5.72 -2.38 -4.84
CA GLU A 71 -6.91 -1.77 -4.26
C GLU A 71 -7.99 -2.81 -3.96
N TYR A 72 -8.19 -3.76 -4.87
CA TYR A 72 -9.08 -4.90 -4.67
C TYR A 72 -8.71 -5.73 -3.45
N TYR A 73 -7.46 -6.21 -3.36
CA TYR A 73 -7.02 -7.03 -2.23
C TYR A 73 -7.08 -6.27 -0.89
N ARG A 74 -6.79 -4.97 -0.89
CA ARG A 74 -6.91 -4.12 0.30
C ARG A 74 -8.36 -4.07 0.80
N LYS A 75 -9.32 -3.82 -0.10
CA LYS A 75 -10.75 -3.76 0.22
C LYS A 75 -11.29 -5.12 0.68
N LEU A 76 -10.90 -6.21 0.00
CA LEU A 76 -11.29 -7.57 0.38
C LEU A 76 -10.75 -7.93 1.78
N SER A 77 -9.48 -7.64 2.06
CA SER A 77 -8.87 -7.87 3.37
C SER A 77 -9.59 -7.13 4.50
N GLN A 78 -10.00 -5.88 4.24
CA GLN A 78 -10.79 -5.09 5.19
C GLN A 78 -12.16 -5.73 5.50
N LEU A 79 -12.88 -6.21 4.47
CA LEU A 79 -14.16 -6.91 4.65
C LEU A 79 -13.98 -8.19 5.46
N THR A 80 -12.97 -9.01 5.14
CA THR A 80 -12.66 -10.24 5.87
C THR A 80 -12.35 -9.97 7.34
N ALA A 81 -11.61 -8.89 7.65
CA ALA A 81 -11.33 -8.49 9.02
C ALA A 81 -12.60 -8.09 9.80
N GLN A 82 -13.55 -7.40 9.14
CA GLN A 82 -14.84 -7.06 9.74
C GLN A 82 -15.69 -8.31 10.02
N ILE A 83 -15.78 -9.24 9.07
CA ILE A 83 -16.48 -10.52 9.24
C ILE A 83 -15.89 -11.29 10.42
N HIS A 84 -14.55 -11.39 10.49
CA HIS A 84 -13.87 -12.06 11.58
C HIS A 84 -14.19 -11.43 12.96
N LYS A 85 -14.19 -10.10 13.04
CA LYS A 85 -14.55 -9.38 14.28
C LYS A 85 -15.97 -9.71 14.73
N ILE A 86 -16.94 -9.74 13.81
CA ILE A 86 -18.33 -10.12 14.12
C ILE A 86 -18.41 -11.61 14.49
N GLY A 87 -17.66 -12.48 13.82
CA GLY A 87 -17.58 -13.91 14.14
C GLY A 87 -17.09 -14.17 15.58
N ILE A 88 -16.14 -13.37 16.09
CA ILE A 88 -15.74 -13.43 17.51
C ILE A 88 -16.92 -13.10 18.43
N LEU A 89 -17.64 -12.01 18.16
CA LEU A 89 -18.80 -11.58 18.96
C LEU A 89 -19.94 -12.61 18.89
N TYR A 90 -20.16 -13.19 17.72
CA TYR A 90 -21.10 -14.28 17.50
C TYR A 90 -20.76 -15.47 18.41
N ASN A 91 -19.52 -15.95 18.37
CA ASN A 91 -19.05 -17.09 19.18
C ASN A 91 -19.14 -16.80 20.70
N GLN A 92 -18.81 -15.58 21.11
CA GLN A 92 -18.97 -15.15 22.51
C GLN A 92 -20.43 -15.22 22.95
N THR A 93 -21.36 -14.77 22.09
CA THR A 93 -22.79 -14.78 22.38
C THR A 93 -23.35 -16.21 22.45
N VAL A 94 -22.92 -17.12 21.56
CA VAL A 94 -23.28 -18.55 21.63
C VAL A 94 -22.81 -19.18 22.95
N ARG A 95 -21.56 -18.93 23.34
CA ARG A 95 -21.01 -19.45 24.61
C ARG A 95 -21.75 -18.88 25.83
N ALA A 96 -22.15 -17.61 25.76
CA ALA A 96 -22.94 -16.97 26.80
C ALA A 96 -24.30 -17.67 26.94
N ILE A 97 -25.04 -17.88 25.83
CA ILE A 97 -26.33 -18.59 25.85
C ILE A 97 -26.20 -19.97 26.49
N ASN A 98 -25.16 -20.73 26.14
CA ASN A 98 -24.94 -22.07 26.68
C ASN A 98 -24.67 -22.08 28.20
N SER A 99 -24.30 -20.93 28.79
CA SER A 99 -23.92 -20.81 30.21
C SER A 99 -25.02 -20.21 31.10
N TYR A 100 -26.14 -19.72 30.55
CA TYR A 100 -27.19 -19.05 31.31
C TYR A 100 -28.43 -19.93 31.56
N HIS A 101 -29.06 -19.76 32.72
CA HIS A 101 -30.28 -20.48 33.12
C HIS A 101 -31.58 -19.68 32.98
N SER A 102 -31.51 -18.44 32.46
CA SER A 102 -32.69 -17.58 32.29
C SER A 102 -33.14 -17.53 30.83
N VAL A 103 -34.39 -17.97 30.59
CA VAL A 103 -35.03 -17.98 29.27
C VAL A 103 -35.10 -16.57 28.67
N LYS A 104 -35.42 -15.56 29.48
CA LYS A 104 -35.54 -14.16 29.01
C LYS A 104 -34.19 -13.60 28.54
N ALA A 105 -33.11 -13.93 29.25
CA ALA A 105 -31.76 -13.52 28.86
C ALA A 105 -31.30 -14.23 27.58
N ALA A 106 -31.57 -15.54 27.46
CA ALA A 106 -31.26 -16.32 26.26
C ALA A 106 -32.00 -15.76 25.03
N GLN A 107 -33.28 -15.37 25.17
CA GLN A 107 -34.05 -14.80 24.07
C GLN A 107 -33.44 -13.49 23.52
N VAL A 108 -32.98 -12.60 24.41
CA VAL A 108 -32.29 -11.35 24.00
C VAL A 108 -30.96 -11.66 23.29
N MET A 109 -30.22 -12.66 23.76
CA MET A 109 -28.96 -13.06 23.12
C MET A 109 -29.18 -13.71 21.76
N LEU A 110 -30.26 -14.47 21.57
CA LEU A 110 -30.66 -15.02 20.27
C LEU A 110 -30.98 -13.92 19.26
N GLN A 111 -31.67 -12.86 19.67
CA GLN A 111 -31.92 -11.69 18.81
C GLN A 111 -30.61 -11.01 18.38
N ARG A 112 -29.62 -10.91 19.29
CA ARG A 112 -28.29 -10.39 18.93
C ARG A 112 -27.56 -11.29 17.94
N LEU A 113 -27.68 -12.61 18.08
CA LEU A 113 -27.10 -13.58 17.14
C LEU A 113 -27.70 -13.44 15.74
N GLU A 114 -29.01 -13.24 15.65
CA GLU A 114 -29.69 -12.96 14.38
C GLU A 114 -29.13 -11.68 13.73
N GLN A 115 -28.97 -10.62 14.50
CA GLN A 115 -28.36 -9.37 14.02
C GLN A 115 -26.92 -9.55 13.53
N TYR A 116 -26.10 -10.33 14.24
CA TYR A 116 -24.74 -10.63 13.79
C TYR A 116 -24.73 -11.46 12.51
N SER A 117 -25.63 -12.43 12.39
CA SER A 117 -25.79 -13.23 11.16
C SER A 117 -26.13 -12.35 9.96
N GLN A 118 -27.06 -11.41 10.13
CA GLN A 118 -27.47 -10.51 9.07
C GLN A 118 -26.37 -9.53 8.65
N GLN A 119 -25.55 -9.07 9.61
CA GLN A 119 -24.37 -8.26 9.30
C GLN A 119 -23.32 -9.05 8.52
N ILE A 120 -23.05 -10.31 8.90
CA ILE A 120 -22.12 -11.20 8.17
C ILE A 120 -22.60 -11.37 6.72
N ILE A 121 -23.87 -11.72 6.51
CA ILE A 121 -24.46 -11.90 5.17
C ILE A 121 -24.29 -10.62 4.34
N THR A 122 -24.52 -9.45 4.94
CA THR A 122 -24.38 -8.15 4.25
C THR A 122 -22.92 -7.92 3.82
N LEU A 123 -21.94 -8.22 4.68
CA LEU A 123 -20.52 -8.07 4.36
C LEU A 123 -20.06 -9.09 3.31
N GLU A 124 -20.59 -10.31 3.34
CA GLU A 124 -20.32 -11.34 2.32
C GLU A 124 -20.87 -10.92 0.95
N GLN A 125 -22.08 -10.35 0.90
CA GLN A 125 -22.63 -9.77 -0.33
C GLN A 125 -21.77 -8.64 -0.88
N GLN A 126 -21.24 -7.77 -0.02
CA GLN A 126 -20.29 -6.73 -0.43
C GLN A 126 -18.99 -7.32 -0.99
N ALA A 127 -18.47 -8.38 -0.36
CA ALA A 127 -17.28 -9.08 -0.85
C ALA A 127 -17.52 -9.72 -2.23
N ILE A 128 -18.68 -10.35 -2.44
CA ILE A 128 -19.07 -10.92 -3.73
C ILE A 128 -19.17 -9.81 -4.80
N SER A 129 -19.84 -8.70 -4.49
CA SER A 129 -19.94 -7.55 -5.41
C SER A 129 -18.56 -7.02 -5.79
N LEU A 130 -17.67 -6.85 -4.80
CA LEU A 130 -16.29 -6.40 -5.01
C LEU A 130 -15.53 -7.35 -5.97
N THR A 131 -15.67 -8.66 -5.80
CA THR A 131 -15.03 -9.66 -6.67
C THR A 131 -15.63 -9.67 -8.07
N LEU A 132 -16.95 -9.50 -8.22
CA LEU A 132 -17.59 -9.39 -9.53
C LEU A 132 -17.13 -8.13 -10.28
N ASP A 133 -17.04 -6.99 -9.59
CA ASP A 133 -16.57 -5.74 -10.19
C ASP A 133 -15.10 -5.81 -10.60
N TYR A 134 -14.26 -6.50 -9.83
CA TYR A 134 -12.87 -6.74 -10.20
C TYR A 134 -12.75 -7.65 -11.43
N ARG A 135 -13.59 -8.70 -11.55
CA ARG A 135 -13.57 -9.62 -12.71
C ARG A 135 -14.09 -9.02 -14.01
N LYS A 136 -14.93 -7.97 -13.93
CA LYS A 136 -15.48 -7.28 -15.11
C LYS A 136 -14.49 -6.28 -15.73
N ARG A 137 -13.45 -5.90 -14.99
CA ARG A 137 -12.39 -5.01 -15.46
C ARG A 137 -11.33 -5.81 -16.22
#